data_AF-A0A101MSG9-F1
#
_entry.id   AF-A0A101MSG9-F1
#
_cell.length_a   1.000
_cell.length_b   1.000
_cell.length_c   1.000
_cell.angle_alpha   90.00
_cell.angle_beta   90.00
_cell.angle_gamma   90.00
#
_symmetry.space_group_name_H-M   'P 1'
#
loop_
_entity.id
_entity.type
_entity.pdbx_description
1 polymer ?
#
loop_
_entity_poly.entity_id
_entity_poly.type
_entity_poly.pdbx_seq_one_letter_code
_entity_poly.pdbx_strand_id
1 'polypeptide(L)'
;MDSSQSLRDTCANPDSLFALSDEDLIHLVYKEFPEEIDRLRRAYSIRDGPWTPPSTPSPSRILYNEDYDEVNRTLIGFLALRWIHTGQYETFISSETSASQLTRTSFDWIQEFYTHLITDANTLFTLITSIIINDIGKDPQLASDCCAKTGVDISTLNHDAILLAACNAGLVPSLDKLPDQDRDDVLRAIKLGATFNFGQLAQAENAPACLSGLPRMKGHDRSFRLRFMEQLLDIAGAAGHMDWTCAKKLVQPIFDSYRNVYDVCEGVISGTLTVRSGYDLILIRRASFLRDKDVRRFQVEENPGDRALMRLFCMGNVTTQEKALLYEDAWRALEDPVRETLTNALNLDGRRGEPAVQPTYIPALLGRIQDVNALVCTLHYLSQVMSATDTEDPSAVVIERSVYSVLKQFVESEEFQEDPTILERVDVPDGVVALTTASV
;
A
#
# COMPACT_ATOMS: atom_id res chain seq x y z
N MET A 1 6.81 35.26 -9.22
CA MET A 1 7.74 34.69 -8.23
C MET A 1 9.11 35.33 -8.39
N ASP A 2 9.79 35.67 -7.29
CA ASP A 2 11.22 36.01 -7.35
C ASP A 2 11.96 34.72 -7.79
N SER A 3 12.64 34.76 -8.93
CA SER A 3 13.28 33.59 -9.56
C SER A 3 14.35 32.90 -8.67
N SER A 4 14.69 33.52 -7.54
CA SER A 4 15.75 33.11 -6.62
C SER A 4 15.32 32.20 -5.46
N GLN A 5 14.02 32.11 -5.14
CA GLN A 5 13.60 31.37 -3.92
C GLN A 5 13.66 29.84 -4.15
N SER A 6 14.27 29.10 -3.21
CA SER A 6 14.30 27.63 -3.23
C SER A 6 13.08 27.05 -2.51
N LEU A 7 12.72 25.80 -2.80
CA LEU A 7 11.63 25.11 -2.08
C LEU A 7 11.97 24.96 -0.59
N ARG A 8 13.24 24.79 -0.28
CA ARG A 8 13.71 24.71 1.11
C ARG A 8 13.45 26.00 1.88
N ASP A 9 13.70 27.15 1.26
CA ASP A 9 13.49 28.45 1.89
C ASP A 9 11.99 28.71 2.13
N THR A 10 11.12 28.29 1.20
CA THR A 10 9.68 28.46 1.36
C THR A 10 9.09 27.54 2.42
N CYS A 11 9.71 26.38 2.70
CA CYS A 11 9.31 25.51 3.81
C CYS A 11 9.44 26.20 5.19
N ALA A 12 10.23 27.28 5.31
CA ALA A 12 10.30 28.08 6.54
C ALA A 12 8.99 28.79 6.89
N ASN A 13 8.09 28.95 5.91
CA ASN A 13 6.74 29.46 6.11
C ASN A 13 5.75 28.60 5.32
N PRO A 14 5.30 27.47 5.89
CA PRO A 14 4.38 26.54 5.22
C PRO A 14 3.12 27.20 4.69
N ASP A 15 2.55 28.17 5.42
CA ASP A 15 1.35 28.90 4.98
C ASP A 15 1.61 29.72 3.71
N SER A 16 2.80 30.33 3.60
CA SER A 16 3.19 31.07 2.39
C SER A 16 3.50 30.15 1.22
N LEU A 17 4.14 29.00 1.47
CA LEU A 17 4.34 27.97 0.45
C LEU A 17 2.99 27.49 -0.09
N PHE A 18 2.08 27.10 0.79
CA PHE A 18 0.80 26.49 0.42
C PHE A 18 -0.28 27.48 -0.04
N ALA A 19 -0.02 28.79 0.09
CA ALA A 19 -0.83 29.84 -0.53
C ALA A 19 -0.53 30.07 -2.03
N LEU A 20 0.57 29.51 -2.55
CA LEU A 20 0.89 29.56 -3.98
C LEU A 20 -0.16 28.81 -4.83
N SER A 21 -0.28 29.21 -6.10
CA SER A 21 -1.13 28.49 -7.06
C SER A 21 -0.61 27.07 -7.32
N ASP A 22 -1.47 26.17 -7.79
CA ASP A 22 -1.08 24.79 -8.12
C ASP A 22 0.09 24.77 -9.13
N GLU A 23 0.01 25.59 -10.17
CA GLU A 23 1.06 25.71 -11.20
C GLU A 23 2.39 26.19 -10.61
N ASP A 24 2.33 27.24 -9.79
CA ASP A 24 3.49 27.79 -9.08
C ASP A 24 4.15 26.75 -8.15
N LEU A 25 3.34 26.01 -7.39
CA LEU A 25 3.79 24.94 -6.51
C LEU A 25 4.46 23.80 -7.28
N ILE A 26 3.82 23.35 -8.36
CA ILE A 26 4.32 22.27 -9.22
C ILE A 26 5.67 22.66 -9.83
N HIS A 27 5.80 23.87 -10.36
CA HIS A 27 7.08 24.35 -10.90
C HIS A 27 8.16 24.52 -9.82
N LEU A 28 7.80 24.96 -8.61
CA LEU A 28 8.75 25.08 -7.50
C LEU A 28 9.30 23.72 -7.07
N VAL A 29 8.42 22.71 -6.96
CA VAL A 29 8.83 21.32 -6.66
C VAL A 29 9.68 20.75 -7.79
N TYR A 30 9.28 20.94 -9.05
CA TYR A 30 10.06 20.47 -10.20
C TYR A 30 11.46 21.09 -10.28
N LYS A 31 11.58 22.39 -9.96
CA LYS A 31 12.88 23.07 -9.88
C LYS A 31 13.79 22.45 -8.82
N GLU A 32 13.23 21.94 -7.72
CA GLU A 32 13.98 21.32 -6.62
C GLU A 32 14.34 19.85 -6.90
N PHE A 33 13.47 19.10 -7.57
CA PHE A 33 13.61 17.65 -7.82
C PHE A 33 13.51 17.28 -9.32
N PRO A 34 14.28 17.91 -10.22
CA PRO A 34 14.09 17.69 -11.66
C PRO A 34 14.44 16.25 -12.06
N GLU A 35 15.53 15.69 -11.51
CA GLU A 35 15.99 14.34 -11.86
C GLU A 35 15.01 13.28 -11.40
N GLU A 36 14.50 13.37 -10.16
CA GLU A 36 13.55 12.40 -9.61
C GLU A 36 12.21 12.46 -10.33
N ILE A 37 11.67 13.65 -10.63
CA ILE A 37 10.39 13.77 -11.35
C ILE A 37 10.54 13.31 -12.81
N ASP A 38 11.66 13.58 -13.47
CA ASP A 38 11.93 13.07 -14.82
C ASP A 38 12.05 11.53 -14.86
N ARG A 39 12.48 10.88 -13.77
CA ARG A 39 12.45 9.41 -13.65
C ARG A 39 11.03 8.85 -13.65
N LEU A 40 10.09 9.51 -12.97
CA LEU A 40 8.69 9.08 -12.88
C LEU A 40 7.98 9.03 -14.25
N ARG A 41 8.48 9.75 -15.26
CA ARG A 41 7.96 9.65 -16.64
C ARG A 41 8.11 8.27 -17.27
N ARG A 42 9.04 7.45 -16.76
CA ARG A 42 9.30 6.08 -17.22
C ARG A 42 8.71 5.02 -16.29
N ALA A 43 8.20 5.42 -15.13
CA ALA A 43 7.59 4.51 -14.18
C ALA A 43 6.27 3.96 -14.74
N TYR A 44 6.02 2.68 -14.51
CA TYR A 44 4.79 2.03 -14.95
C TYR A 44 3.64 2.34 -13.98
N SER A 45 2.41 2.35 -14.50
CA SER A 45 1.17 2.53 -13.75
C SER A 45 0.14 1.49 -14.15
N ILE A 46 -0.82 1.19 -13.26
CA ILE A 46 -2.00 0.38 -13.57
C ILE A 46 -3.20 1.32 -13.60
N ARG A 47 -3.95 1.30 -14.71
CA ARG A 47 -5.15 2.13 -14.92
C ARG A 47 -6.43 1.37 -14.59
N ASP A 48 -7.35 2.03 -13.89
CA ASP A 48 -8.68 1.50 -13.57
C ASP A 48 -9.68 1.87 -14.67
N GLY A 49 -9.74 1.05 -15.74
CA GLY A 49 -10.80 1.16 -16.76
C GLY A 49 -10.92 2.54 -17.43
N PRO A 50 -12.05 2.82 -18.11
CA PRO A 50 -12.30 4.11 -18.74
C PRO A 50 -12.64 5.20 -17.70
N TRP A 51 -12.10 6.40 -17.89
CA TRP A 51 -12.40 7.57 -17.04
C TRP A 51 -12.64 8.83 -17.89
N THR A 52 -13.26 9.83 -17.27
CA THR A 52 -13.41 11.17 -17.84
C THR A 52 -12.46 12.11 -17.10
N PRO A 53 -11.41 12.64 -17.74
CA PRO A 53 -10.47 13.54 -17.09
C PRO A 53 -11.12 14.89 -16.76
N PRO A 54 -10.65 15.58 -15.69
CA PRO A 54 -10.99 16.98 -15.45
C PRO A 54 -10.66 17.90 -16.65
N SER A 55 -11.31 19.06 -16.73
CA SER A 55 -11.11 20.03 -17.82
C SER A 55 -9.85 20.88 -17.68
N THR A 56 -9.27 20.94 -16.49
CA THR A 56 -8.03 21.66 -16.19
C THR A 56 -6.81 20.82 -16.57
N PRO A 57 -5.63 21.39 -16.83
CA PRO A 57 -4.43 20.61 -17.08
C PRO A 57 -4.02 19.80 -15.85
N SER A 58 -3.54 18.56 -16.07
CA SER A 58 -2.91 17.73 -15.05
C SER A 58 -1.53 18.27 -14.64
N PRO A 59 -0.96 17.87 -13.48
CA PRO A 59 0.38 18.28 -13.08
C PRO A 59 1.47 18.01 -14.13
N SER A 60 1.44 16.85 -14.76
CA SER A 60 2.39 16.52 -15.83
C SER A 60 2.16 17.34 -17.10
N ARG A 61 0.92 17.70 -17.45
CA ARG A 61 0.67 18.65 -18.55
C ARG A 61 1.19 20.05 -18.25
N ILE A 62 1.12 20.49 -17.00
CA ILE A 62 1.71 21.77 -16.57
C ILE A 62 3.24 21.75 -16.81
N LEU A 63 3.92 20.64 -16.47
CA LEU A 63 5.38 20.53 -16.61
C LEU A 63 5.86 20.23 -18.04
N TYR A 64 5.16 19.34 -18.75
CA TYR A 64 5.66 18.70 -19.97
C TYR A 64 4.73 18.83 -21.17
N ASN A 65 3.54 19.42 -20.99
CA ASN A 65 2.48 19.45 -22.01
C ASN A 65 2.04 18.04 -22.49
N GLU A 66 2.25 17.03 -21.66
CA GLU A 66 1.90 15.62 -21.89
C GLU A 66 1.53 14.95 -20.56
N ASP A 67 0.66 13.94 -20.59
CA ASP A 67 0.23 13.20 -19.40
C ASP A 67 1.18 12.05 -19.06
N TYR A 68 1.74 12.07 -17.85
CA TYR A 68 2.53 10.99 -17.27
C TYR A 68 1.89 10.53 -15.96
N ASP A 69 1.46 9.27 -15.89
CA ASP A 69 0.62 8.77 -14.80
C ASP A 69 1.30 8.89 -13.42
N GLU A 70 2.54 8.40 -13.28
CA GLU A 70 3.23 8.41 -11.97
C GLU A 70 3.65 9.84 -11.58
N VAL A 71 4.01 10.71 -12.53
CA VAL A 71 4.20 12.15 -12.25
C VAL A 71 2.93 12.76 -11.67
N ASN A 72 1.76 12.49 -12.28
CA ASN A 72 0.48 12.98 -11.79
C ASN A 72 0.20 12.41 -10.38
N ARG A 73 0.37 11.11 -10.17
CA ARG A 73 0.09 10.49 -8.85
C ARG A 73 0.93 11.11 -7.74
N THR A 74 2.24 11.21 -7.94
CA THR A 74 3.17 11.77 -6.95
C THR A 74 2.86 13.24 -6.66
N LEU A 75 2.64 14.06 -7.70
CA LEU A 75 2.36 15.48 -7.50
C LEU A 75 0.97 15.74 -6.88
N ILE A 76 -0.02 14.86 -7.11
CA ILE A 76 -1.29 14.92 -6.37
C ILE A 76 -1.13 14.49 -4.91
N GLY A 77 -0.28 13.51 -4.61
CA GLY A 77 0.11 13.23 -3.22
C GLY A 77 0.70 14.46 -2.53
N PHE A 78 1.54 15.22 -3.22
CA PHE A 78 2.05 16.51 -2.73
C PHE A 78 0.96 17.59 -2.60
N LEU A 79 0.04 17.74 -3.55
CA LEU A 79 -1.08 18.69 -3.42
C LEU A 79 -2.06 18.27 -2.31
N ALA A 80 -2.18 16.98 -2.01
CA ALA A 80 -2.95 16.49 -0.87
C ALA A 80 -2.35 16.96 0.47
N LEU A 81 -1.01 17.01 0.58
CA LEU A 81 -0.33 17.60 1.74
C LEU A 81 -0.75 19.07 1.93
N ARG A 82 -0.84 19.85 0.84
CA ARG A 82 -1.36 21.23 0.91
C ARG A 82 -2.79 21.27 1.44
N TRP A 83 -3.68 20.42 0.92
CA TRP A 83 -5.09 20.41 1.34
C TRP A 83 -5.24 20.05 2.82
N ILE A 84 -4.46 19.08 3.30
CA ILE A 84 -4.40 18.70 4.72
C ILE A 84 -3.90 19.88 5.57
N HIS A 85 -2.76 20.47 5.20
CA HIS A 85 -2.16 21.60 5.94
C HIS A 85 -3.12 22.79 6.04
N THR A 86 -3.76 23.15 4.94
CA THR A 86 -4.65 24.32 4.85
C THR A 86 -6.10 24.04 5.26
N GLY A 87 -6.43 22.80 5.64
CA GLY A 87 -7.77 22.42 6.09
C GLY A 87 -8.83 22.43 4.98
N GLN A 88 -8.43 22.27 3.71
CA GLN A 88 -9.31 22.27 2.54
C GLN A 88 -10.07 20.95 2.37
N TYR A 89 -10.89 20.60 3.37
CA TYR A 89 -11.67 19.36 3.40
C TYR A 89 -12.57 19.18 2.16
N GLU A 90 -13.31 20.21 1.75
CA GLU A 90 -14.24 20.11 0.61
C GLU A 90 -13.53 19.81 -0.71
N THR A 91 -12.35 20.41 -0.93
CA THR A 91 -11.49 20.10 -2.08
C THR A 91 -10.99 18.66 -1.98
N PHE A 92 -10.59 18.22 -0.80
CA PHE A 92 -10.06 16.88 -0.55
C PHE A 92 -11.03 15.76 -1.00
N ILE A 93 -12.34 15.95 -0.80
CA ILE A 93 -13.39 14.93 -1.06
C ILE A 93 -14.20 15.16 -2.36
N SER A 94 -13.86 16.18 -3.15
CA SER A 94 -14.71 16.81 -4.20
C SER A 94 -15.25 15.89 -5.33
N SER A 95 -14.80 14.63 -5.46
CA SER A 95 -15.25 13.71 -6.53
C SER A 95 -16.12 12.54 -6.05
N GLU A 96 -16.37 12.42 -4.75
CA GLU A 96 -16.91 11.20 -4.16
C GLU A 96 -18.44 11.24 -3.99
N THR A 97 -19.12 10.15 -4.33
CA THR A 97 -20.53 9.94 -3.93
C THR A 97 -20.63 9.87 -2.41
N SER A 98 -21.63 10.51 -1.81
CA SER A 98 -21.73 10.75 -0.36
C SER A 98 -21.57 9.54 0.57
N ALA A 99 -21.82 8.32 0.10
CA ALA A 99 -21.80 7.12 0.94
C ALA A 99 -20.40 6.60 1.32
N SER A 100 -19.34 6.98 0.61
CA SER A 100 -17.96 6.54 0.90
C SER A 100 -17.00 7.66 1.28
N GLN A 101 -17.53 8.88 1.39
CA GLN A 101 -16.74 10.07 1.65
C GLN A 101 -15.95 9.98 2.95
N LEU A 102 -14.66 10.34 2.89
CA LEU A 102 -13.86 10.56 4.09
C LEU A 102 -14.59 11.57 4.98
N THR A 103 -14.84 11.19 6.22
CA THR A 103 -15.57 12.03 7.18
C THR A 103 -14.71 13.20 7.64
N ARG A 104 -15.35 14.29 8.03
CA ARG A 104 -14.66 15.46 8.60
C ARG A 104 -13.80 15.09 9.82
N THR A 105 -14.30 14.24 10.71
CA THR A 105 -13.55 13.76 11.88
C THR A 105 -12.29 12.98 11.48
N SER A 106 -12.36 12.17 10.43
CA SER A 106 -11.20 11.43 9.94
C SER A 106 -10.19 12.36 9.26
N PHE A 107 -10.67 13.35 8.51
CA PHE A 107 -9.80 14.39 7.94
C PHE A 107 -9.11 15.23 9.03
N ASP A 108 -9.84 15.66 10.05
CA ASP A 108 -9.27 16.42 11.17
C ASP A 108 -8.22 15.59 11.92
N TRP A 109 -8.42 14.27 12.05
CA TRP A 109 -7.40 13.36 12.59
C TRP A 109 -6.13 13.34 11.73
N ILE A 110 -6.26 13.29 10.40
CA ILE A 110 -5.10 13.35 9.49
C ILE A 110 -4.40 14.70 9.66
N GLN A 111 -5.14 15.81 9.68
CA GLN A 111 -4.56 17.14 9.87
C GLN A 111 -3.79 17.25 11.19
N GLU A 112 -4.37 16.77 12.28
CA GLU A 112 -3.73 16.75 13.59
C GLU A 112 -2.46 15.87 13.55
N PHE A 113 -2.53 14.69 12.94
CA PHE A 113 -1.40 13.79 12.80
C PHE A 113 -0.22 14.43 12.05
N TYR A 114 -0.51 15.19 10.99
CA TYR A 114 0.51 15.89 10.19
C TYR A 114 1.10 17.09 10.94
N THR A 115 0.26 17.86 11.62
CA THR A 115 0.68 19.04 12.39
C THR A 115 1.62 18.68 13.53
N HIS A 116 1.45 17.49 14.13
CA HIS A 116 2.35 17.00 15.18
C HIS A 116 3.75 16.65 14.68
N LEU A 117 3.91 16.24 13.43
CA LEU A 117 5.23 15.91 12.87
C LEU A 117 5.88 17.13 12.21
N ILE A 118 5.12 17.93 11.46
CA ILE A 118 5.63 19.09 10.70
C ILE A 118 5.82 20.28 11.65
N THR A 119 6.84 20.20 12.51
CA THR A 119 7.15 21.22 13.53
C THR A 119 8.05 22.35 13.03
N ASP A 120 8.71 22.14 11.90
CA ASP A 120 9.72 23.04 11.36
C ASP A 120 9.91 22.84 9.85
N ALA A 121 10.67 23.76 9.24
CA ALA A 121 10.96 23.81 7.82
C ALA A 121 11.66 22.54 7.28
N ASN A 122 12.61 22.00 8.06
CA ASN A 122 13.37 20.83 7.63
C ASN A 122 12.46 19.60 7.63
N THR A 123 11.59 19.45 8.64
CA THR A 123 10.65 18.32 8.67
C THR A 123 9.65 18.38 7.50
N LEU A 124 9.15 19.56 7.15
CA LEU A 124 8.31 19.72 5.95
C LEU A 124 9.07 19.34 4.67
N PHE A 125 10.28 19.88 4.49
CA PHE A 125 11.11 19.59 3.32
C PHE A 125 11.49 18.10 3.23
N THR A 126 11.71 17.46 4.37
CA THR A 126 12.00 16.02 4.48
C THR A 126 10.80 15.19 4.05
N LEU A 127 9.59 15.54 4.50
CA LEU A 127 8.36 14.89 4.04
C LEU A 127 8.15 15.08 2.53
N ILE A 128 8.34 16.29 2.01
CA ILE A 128 8.25 16.56 0.57
C ILE A 128 9.25 15.69 -0.19
N THR A 129 10.50 15.63 0.27
CA THR A 129 11.52 14.76 -0.33
C THR A 129 11.06 13.30 -0.32
N SER A 130 10.52 12.80 0.80
CA SER A 130 9.99 11.44 0.91
C SER A 130 8.87 11.14 -0.09
N ILE A 131 7.94 12.08 -0.31
CA ILE A 131 6.85 11.94 -1.29
C ILE A 131 7.43 11.83 -2.70
N ILE A 132 8.34 12.73 -3.08
CA ILE A 132 8.83 12.82 -4.46
C ILE A 132 9.67 11.60 -4.84
N ILE A 133 10.45 11.04 -3.92
CA ILE A 133 11.33 9.91 -4.22
C ILE A 133 10.64 8.54 -4.10
N ASN A 134 9.47 8.43 -3.46
CA ASN A 134 8.87 7.14 -3.12
C ASN A 134 8.70 6.21 -4.35
N ASP A 135 8.25 6.75 -5.47
CA ASP A 135 7.90 5.96 -6.65
C ASP A 135 9.02 5.84 -7.69
N ILE A 136 10.19 6.45 -7.50
CA ILE A 136 11.27 6.35 -8.50
C ILE A 136 11.82 4.93 -8.62
N GLY A 137 11.59 4.07 -7.60
CA GLY A 137 11.88 2.63 -7.65
C GLY A 137 11.14 1.89 -8.78
N LYS A 138 10.08 2.47 -9.34
CA LYS A 138 9.35 1.94 -10.49
C LYS A 138 9.99 2.28 -11.84
N ASP A 139 10.99 3.18 -11.89
CA ASP A 139 11.74 3.49 -13.11
C ASP A 139 12.62 2.28 -13.48
N PRO A 140 12.35 1.59 -14.60
CA PRO A 140 13.14 0.42 -15.00
C PRO A 140 14.62 0.75 -15.24
N GLN A 141 14.93 2.01 -15.57
CA GLN A 141 16.31 2.45 -15.74
C GLN A 141 17.06 2.56 -14.41
N LEU A 142 16.37 2.78 -13.28
CA LEU A 142 17.02 2.94 -11.98
C LEU A 142 17.72 1.64 -11.53
N ALA A 143 17.10 0.49 -11.76
CA ALA A 143 17.72 -0.81 -11.48
C ALA A 143 18.97 -1.03 -12.35
N SER A 144 18.92 -0.63 -13.62
CA SER A 144 20.06 -0.69 -14.54
C SER A 144 21.20 0.23 -14.10
N ASP A 145 20.88 1.45 -13.68
CA ASP A 145 21.86 2.42 -13.16
C ASP A 145 22.52 1.91 -11.86
N CYS A 146 21.73 1.28 -10.97
CA CYS A 146 22.22 0.66 -9.75
C CYS A 146 23.16 -0.51 -10.05
N CYS A 147 22.79 -1.38 -11.00
CA CYS A 147 23.63 -2.48 -11.46
C CYS A 147 24.94 -1.97 -12.08
N ALA A 148 24.88 -0.93 -12.92
CA ALA A 148 26.08 -0.31 -13.49
C ALA A 148 27.04 0.26 -12.42
N LYS A 149 26.50 0.75 -11.30
CA LYS A 149 27.28 1.35 -10.21
C LYS A 149 27.80 0.32 -9.19
N THR A 150 27.04 -0.74 -8.92
CA THR A 150 27.31 -1.69 -7.83
C THR A 150 27.73 -3.08 -8.31
N GLY A 151 27.47 -3.42 -9.57
CA GLY A 151 27.65 -4.75 -10.13
C GLY A 151 26.57 -5.78 -9.73
N VAL A 152 25.52 -5.36 -9.02
CA VAL A 152 24.44 -6.24 -8.55
C VAL A 152 23.16 -5.94 -9.33
N ASP A 153 22.60 -6.98 -9.96
CA ASP A 153 21.29 -6.88 -10.60
C ASP A 153 20.18 -6.95 -9.55
N ILE A 154 19.37 -5.90 -9.50
CA ILE A 154 18.23 -5.75 -8.58
C ILE A 154 16.90 -5.64 -9.32
N SER A 155 16.88 -5.88 -10.64
CA SER A 155 15.71 -5.68 -11.50
C SER A 155 14.50 -6.55 -11.14
N THR A 156 14.72 -7.65 -10.41
CA THR A 156 13.66 -8.55 -9.94
C THR A 156 13.14 -8.21 -8.55
N LEU A 157 13.71 -7.23 -7.86
CA LEU A 157 13.23 -6.82 -6.54
C LEU A 157 11.95 -5.97 -6.65
N ASN A 158 11.21 -5.83 -5.56
CA ASN A 158 10.10 -4.87 -5.50
C ASN A 158 10.62 -3.42 -5.57
N HIS A 159 9.76 -2.48 -5.96
CA HIS A 159 10.15 -1.09 -6.20
C HIS A 159 10.70 -0.38 -4.95
N ASP A 160 10.17 -0.64 -3.75
CA ASP A 160 10.71 -0.08 -2.49
C ASP A 160 12.14 -0.59 -2.22
N ALA A 161 12.42 -1.86 -2.52
CA ALA A 161 13.76 -2.44 -2.41
C ALA A 161 14.74 -1.92 -3.47
N ILE A 162 14.25 -1.67 -4.70
CA ILE A 162 15.02 -0.99 -5.75
C ILE A 162 15.37 0.44 -5.30
N LEU A 163 14.40 1.18 -4.76
CA LEU A 163 14.62 2.51 -4.21
C LEU A 163 15.67 2.47 -3.09
N LEU A 164 15.54 1.56 -2.13
CA LEU A 164 16.52 1.41 -1.04
C LEU A 164 17.94 1.17 -1.57
N ALA A 165 18.09 0.28 -2.56
CA ALA A 165 19.37 0.00 -3.18
C ALA A 165 19.94 1.23 -3.92
N ALA A 166 19.09 1.97 -4.64
CA ALA A 166 19.46 3.21 -5.30
C ALA A 166 19.90 4.30 -4.32
N CYS A 167 19.20 4.47 -3.19
CA CYS A 167 19.58 5.38 -2.12
C CYS A 167 20.96 5.01 -1.55
N ASN A 168 21.19 3.74 -1.23
CA ASN A 168 22.47 3.25 -0.72
C ASN A 168 23.62 3.41 -1.73
N ALA A 169 23.31 3.31 -3.03
CA ALA A 169 24.25 3.55 -4.11
C ALA A 169 24.48 5.06 -4.38
N GLY A 170 23.80 5.98 -3.69
CA GLY A 170 23.89 7.41 -3.94
C GLY A 170 23.40 7.78 -5.34
N LEU A 171 22.26 7.23 -5.76
CA LEU A 171 21.57 7.54 -7.03
C LEU A 171 20.33 8.43 -6.83
N VAL A 172 20.10 8.90 -5.61
CA VAL A 172 18.98 9.77 -5.23
C VAL A 172 19.55 11.06 -4.63
N PRO A 173 19.97 12.03 -5.48
CA PRO A 173 20.76 13.18 -5.04
C PRO A 173 20.00 14.13 -4.11
N SER A 174 18.67 14.14 -4.17
CA SER A 174 17.83 14.90 -3.22
C SER A 174 18.06 14.55 -1.75
N LEU A 175 18.49 13.31 -1.43
CA LEU A 175 18.82 12.92 -0.07
C LEU A 175 20.04 13.66 0.49
N ASP A 176 20.98 14.06 -0.37
CA ASP A 176 22.19 14.81 0.03
C ASP A 176 21.86 16.25 0.44
N LYS A 177 20.66 16.73 0.10
CA LYS A 177 20.17 18.05 0.52
C LYS A 177 19.65 18.05 1.95
N LEU A 178 19.30 16.89 2.50
CA LEU A 178 18.75 16.74 3.84
C LEU A 178 19.86 16.83 4.91
N PRO A 179 19.56 17.39 6.10
CA PRO A 179 20.42 17.20 7.27
C PRO A 179 20.62 15.71 7.57
N ASP A 180 21.77 15.34 8.15
CA ASP A 180 22.11 13.92 8.37
C ASP A 180 21.04 13.14 9.14
N GLN A 181 20.46 13.74 10.18
CA GLN A 181 19.39 13.11 10.97
C GLN A 181 18.12 12.88 10.16
N ASP A 182 17.75 13.83 9.29
CA ASP A 182 16.56 13.74 8.45
C ASP A 182 16.76 12.72 7.32
N ARG A 183 17.96 12.69 6.74
CA ARG A 183 18.37 11.67 5.77
C ARG A 183 18.28 10.27 6.38
N ASP A 184 18.77 10.10 7.61
CA ASP A 184 18.72 8.83 8.33
C ASP A 184 17.26 8.39 8.62
N ASP A 185 16.38 9.34 8.94
CA ASP A 185 14.94 9.08 9.11
C ASP A 185 14.30 8.59 7.81
N VAL A 186 14.57 9.26 6.68
CA VAL A 186 14.07 8.86 5.35
C VAL A 186 14.61 7.49 4.95
N LEU A 187 15.91 7.22 5.13
CA LEU A 187 16.49 5.92 4.81
C LEU A 187 15.90 4.78 5.66
N ARG A 188 15.61 5.02 6.94
CA ARG A 188 14.90 4.04 7.79
C ARG A 188 13.46 3.84 7.33
N ALA A 189 12.75 4.91 6.94
CA ALA A 189 11.41 4.84 6.40
C ALA A 189 11.34 3.99 5.12
N ILE A 190 12.26 4.22 4.17
CA ILE A 190 12.38 3.43 2.93
C ILE A 190 12.71 1.97 3.25
N LYS A 191 13.65 1.73 4.17
CA LYS A 191 14.00 0.37 4.59
C LYS A 191 12.81 -0.39 5.21
N LEU A 192 11.96 0.31 5.97
CA LEU A 192 10.72 -0.27 6.46
C LEU A 192 9.80 -0.65 5.29
N GLY A 193 9.56 0.28 4.35
CA GLY A 193 8.74 0.04 3.16
C GLY A 193 9.17 -1.18 2.34
N ALA A 194 10.48 -1.35 2.13
CA ALA A 194 11.06 -2.47 1.39
C ALA A 194 10.77 -3.86 2.00
N THR A 195 10.35 -3.91 3.27
CA THR A 195 10.07 -5.17 4.00
C THR A 195 8.67 -5.24 4.62
N PHE A 196 7.88 -4.17 4.51
CA PHE A 196 6.56 -4.07 5.12
C PHE A 196 5.63 -3.19 4.29
N ASN A 197 4.55 -3.80 3.79
CA ASN A 197 3.51 -3.12 3.03
C ASN A 197 2.26 -2.90 3.89
N PHE A 198 1.90 -1.64 4.09
CA PHE A 198 0.74 -1.23 4.90
C PHE A 198 -0.59 -1.70 4.28
N GLY A 199 -0.74 -1.61 2.96
CA GLY A 199 -1.93 -2.02 2.23
C GLY A 199 -2.18 -3.53 2.33
N GLN A 200 -1.13 -4.34 2.19
CA GLN A 200 -1.22 -5.79 2.36
C GLN A 200 -1.67 -6.17 3.77
N LEU A 201 -1.22 -5.43 4.80
CA LEU A 201 -1.68 -5.67 6.17
C LEU A 201 -3.13 -5.22 6.37
N ALA A 202 -3.53 -4.07 5.81
CA ALA A 202 -4.89 -3.57 5.87
C ALA A 202 -5.91 -4.56 5.30
N GLN A 203 -5.50 -5.38 4.33
CA GLN A 203 -6.29 -6.42 3.69
C GLN A 203 -6.02 -7.83 4.23
N ALA A 204 -5.15 -8.00 5.22
CA ALA A 204 -4.70 -9.28 5.75
C ALA A 204 -4.17 -10.27 4.67
N GLU A 205 -3.66 -9.72 3.56
CA GLU A 205 -3.05 -10.44 2.45
C GLU A 205 -1.71 -11.05 2.86
N ASN A 206 -0.92 -10.30 3.62
CA ASN A 206 0.34 -10.77 4.18
C ASN A 206 0.13 -11.72 5.37
N ALA A 207 1.20 -12.43 5.75
CA ALA A 207 1.24 -13.24 6.96
C ALA A 207 1.70 -12.40 8.17
N PRO A 208 1.39 -12.82 9.41
CA PRO A 208 1.82 -12.14 10.64
C PRO A 208 3.31 -11.75 10.66
N ALA A 209 4.19 -12.57 10.09
CA ALA A 209 5.62 -12.30 9.97
C ALA A 209 5.99 -10.91 9.42
N CYS A 210 5.12 -10.28 8.62
CA CYS A 210 5.32 -8.93 8.09
C CYS A 210 5.59 -7.89 9.20
N LEU A 211 5.03 -8.09 10.40
CA LEU A 211 5.18 -7.19 11.55
C LEU A 211 6.52 -7.38 12.28
N SER A 212 7.30 -8.42 11.97
CA SER A 212 8.53 -8.77 12.71
C SER A 212 9.64 -7.73 12.60
N GLY A 213 9.58 -6.86 11.58
CA GLY A 213 10.53 -5.76 11.42
C GLY A 213 10.25 -4.55 12.30
N LEU A 214 9.00 -4.37 12.73
CA LEU A 214 8.54 -3.17 13.44
C LEU A 214 9.23 -2.93 14.79
N PRO A 215 9.58 -3.95 15.62
CA PRO A 215 10.31 -3.71 16.86
C PRO A 215 11.64 -2.95 16.67
N ARG A 216 12.25 -3.00 15.47
CA ARG A 216 13.47 -2.24 15.14
C ARG A 216 13.23 -0.73 15.00
N MET A 217 11.97 -0.30 14.93
CA MET A 217 11.58 1.12 14.89
C MET A 217 11.43 1.74 16.29
N LYS A 218 11.62 0.97 17.36
CA LYS A 218 11.58 1.49 18.73
C LYS A 218 12.68 2.54 18.93
N GLY A 219 12.29 3.76 19.32
CA GLY A 219 13.19 4.91 19.43
C GLY A 219 13.46 5.63 18.10
N HIS A 220 12.77 5.22 17.03
CA HIS A 220 12.80 5.82 15.69
C HIS A 220 11.38 6.22 15.24
N ASP A 221 10.58 6.74 16.18
CA ASP A 221 9.17 7.08 15.98
C ASP A 221 8.96 8.07 14.82
N ARG A 222 9.89 9.02 14.64
CA ARG A 222 9.87 9.98 13.54
C ARG A 222 9.97 9.29 12.18
N SER A 223 10.88 8.32 12.03
CA SER A 223 11.04 7.57 10.78
C SER A 223 9.79 6.74 10.45
N PHE A 224 9.17 6.11 11.46
CA PHE A 224 7.91 5.36 11.28
C PHE A 224 6.75 6.29 10.87
N ARG A 225 6.57 7.40 11.58
CA ARG A 225 5.51 8.37 11.28
C ARG A 225 5.69 9.01 9.91
N LEU A 226 6.93 9.33 9.51
CA LEU A 226 7.24 9.83 8.18
C LEU A 226 6.80 8.84 7.10
N ARG A 227 7.14 7.54 7.23
CA ARG A 227 6.67 6.51 6.29
C ARG A 227 5.16 6.41 6.26
N PHE A 228 4.49 6.45 7.41
CA PHE A 228 3.03 6.34 7.46
C PHE A 228 2.33 7.56 6.85
N MET A 229 2.86 8.78 7.06
CA MET A 229 2.37 10.00 6.43
C MET A 229 2.51 9.91 4.91
N GLU A 230 3.72 9.59 4.43
CA GLU A 230 3.98 9.41 3.00
C GLU A 230 3.02 8.38 2.39
N GLN A 231 2.79 7.24 3.05
CA GLN A 231 1.83 6.24 2.59
C GLN A 231 0.39 6.78 2.47
N LEU A 232 -0.09 7.63 3.38
CA LEU A 232 -1.41 8.25 3.26
C LEU A 232 -1.48 9.22 2.07
N LEU A 233 -0.40 9.94 1.78
CA LEU A 233 -0.31 10.82 0.61
C LEU A 233 -0.21 10.05 -0.69
N ASP A 234 0.50 8.92 -0.72
CA ASP A 234 0.53 8.02 -1.87
C ASP A 234 -0.87 7.51 -2.21
N ILE A 235 -1.66 7.12 -1.19
CA ILE A 235 -3.07 6.74 -1.40
C ILE A 235 -3.89 7.92 -1.90
N ALA A 236 -3.75 9.10 -1.30
CA ALA A 236 -4.45 10.31 -1.75
C ALA A 236 -4.13 10.63 -3.23
N GLY A 237 -2.86 10.45 -3.63
CA GLY A 237 -2.35 10.65 -4.98
C GLY A 237 -2.64 9.52 -5.96
N ALA A 238 -3.04 8.33 -5.50
CA ALA A 238 -3.10 7.13 -6.34
C ALA A 238 -3.99 7.26 -7.60
N ALA A 239 -5.03 8.09 -7.54
CA ALA A 239 -5.89 8.38 -8.69
C ALA A 239 -5.56 9.69 -9.42
N GLY A 240 -4.43 10.33 -9.13
CA GLY A 240 -4.04 11.63 -9.69
C GLY A 240 -3.93 11.65 -11.22
N HIS A 241 -3.65 10.50 -11.85
CA HIS A 241 -3.65 10.34 -13.31
C HIS A 241 -5.07 10.33 -13.93
N MET A 242 -6.09 9.99 -13.14
CA MET A 242 -7.50 10.00 -13.55
C MET A 242 -8.21 11.29 -13.14
N ASP A 243 -7.88 11.79 -11.95
CA ASP A 243 -8.52 12.95 -11.33
C ASP A 243 -7.51 13.68 -10.43
N TRP A 244 -7.07 14.85 -10.88
CA TRP A 244 -6.10 15.70 -10.19
C TRP A 244 -6.74 16.80 -9.33
N THR A 245 -8.06 16.75 -9.13
CA THR A 245 -8.79 17.82 -8.42
C THR A 245 -9.05 17.53 -6.94
N CYS A 246 -8.81 16.30 -6.49
CA CYS A 246 -9.08 15.85 -5.13
C CYS A 246 -8.31 14.56 -4.78
N ALA A 247 -8.43 14.10 -3.54
CA ALA A 247 -7.79 12.88 -3.04
C ALA A 247 -8.68 11.63 -3.23
N LYS A 248 -9.09 11.37 -4.48
CA LYS A 248 -10.17 10.44 -4.89
C LYS A 248 -10.12 9.01 -4.32
N LYS A 249 -8.95 8.53 -3.88
CA LYS A 249 -8.78 7.17 -3.35
C LYS A 249 -8.69 7.13 -1.82
N LEU A 250 -8.46 8.25 -1.13
CA LEU A 250 -8.44 8.26 0.34
C LEU A 250 -9.86 8.44 0.91
N VAL A 251 -10.71 7.45 0.64
CA VAL A 251 -12.09 7.33 1.13
C VAL A 251 -12.15 6.82 2.57
N GLN A 252 -13.30 6.97 3.24
CA GLN A 252 -13.48 6.54 4.64
C GLN A 252 -13.10 5.06 4.89
N PRO A 253 -13.55 4.07 4.09
CA PRO A 253 -13.21 2.67 4.36
C PRO A 253 -11.71 2.37 4.26
N ILE A 254 -11.02 3.08 3.36
CA ILE A 254 -9.56 2.95 3.21
C ILE A 254 -8.87 3.60 4.41
N PHE A 255 -9.27 4.82 4.78
CA PHE A 255 -8.74 5.49 5.97
C PHE A 255 -8.91 4.64 7.24
N ASP A 256 -10.09 4.09 7.51
CA ASP A 256 -10.33 3.24 8.69
C ASP A 256 -9.39 2.03 8.72
N SER A 257 -9.15 1.42 7.56
CA SER A 257 -8.24 0.27 7.44
C SER A 257 -6.79 0.68 7.75
N TYR A 258 -6.33 1.82 7.24
CA TYR A 258 -4.99 2.33 7.52
C TYR A 258 -4.84 2.85 8.95
N ARG A 259 -5.90 3.41 9.55
CA ARG A 259 -5.93 3.78 10.97
C ARG A 259 -5.76 2.55 11.85
N ASN A 260 -6.39 1.44 11.49
CA ASN A 260 -6.21 0.16 12.18
C ASN A 260 -4.77 -0.36 12.06
N VAL A 261 -4.18 -0.28 10.87
CA VAL A 261 -2.78 -0.63 10.66
C VAL A 261 -1.85 0.23 11.50
N TYR A 262 -2.06 1.55 11.54
CA TYR A 262 -1.26 2.45 12.38
C TYR A 262 -1.24 2.03 13.84
N ASP A 263 -2.42 1.80 14.43
CA ASP A 263 -2.55 1.41 15.83
C ASP A 263 -1.86 0.07 16.12
N VAL A 264 -1.97 -0.90 15.19
CA VAL A 264 -1.27 -2.18 15.28
C VAL A 264 0.24 -1.98 15.23
N CYS A 265 0.73 -1.18 14.29
CA CYS A 265 2.15 -0.91 14.16
C CYS A 265 2.72 -0.26 15.42
N GLU A 266 2.09 0.82 15.92
CA GLU A 266 2.51 1.47 17.18
C GLU A 266 2.49 0.48 18.36
N GLY A 267 1.47 -0.38 18.43
CA GLY A 267 1.38 -1.41 19.46
C GLY A 267 2.54 -2.41 19.42
N VAL A 268 2.94 -2.85 18.23
CA VAL A 268 4.09 -3.74 18.04
C VAL A 268 5.42 -3.03 18.30
N ILE A 269 5.59 -1.79 17.82
CA ILE A 269 6.80 -0.97 18.05
C ILE A 269 7.01 -0.72 19.54
N SER A 270 5.95 -0.37 20.26
CA SER A 270 5.99 -0.14 21.71
C SER A 270 6.19 -1.43 22.53
N GLY A 271 5.90 -2.59 21.95
CA GLY A 271 5.93 -3.89 22.61
C GLY A 271 4.68 -4.20 23.44
N THR A 272 3.60 -3.43 23.26
CA THR A 272 2.29 -3.70 23.89
C THR A 272 1.51 -4.79 23.15
N LEU A 273 1.80 -4.99 21.86
CA LEU A 273 1.31 -6.10 21.05
C LEU A 273 2.48 -6.97 20.60
N THR A 274 2.25 -8.29 20.60
CA THR A 274 3.10 -9.23 19.87
C THR A 274 2.80 -9.16 18.37
N VAL A 275 3.66 -9.74 17.54
CA VAL A 275 3.40 -9.91 16.10
C VAL A 275 2.05 -10.60 15.85
N ARG A 276 1.79 -11.73 16.51
CA ARG A 276 0.54 -12.48 16.36
C ARG A 276 -0.68 -11.67 16.80
N SER A 277 -0.66 -11.13 18.02
CA SER A 277 -1.79 -10.37 18.56
C SER A 277 -2.02 -9.05 17.81
N GLY A 278 -0.97 -8.43 17.27
CA GLY A 278 -1.07 -7.26 16.40
C GLY A 278 -1.79 -7.59 15.09
N TYR A 279 -1.42 -8.70 14.45
CA TYR A 279 -2.11 -9.17 13.25
C TYR A 279 -3.57 -9.54 13.54
N ASP A 280 -3.81 -10.27 14.63
CA ASP A 280 -5.16 -10.70 15.00
C ASP A 280 -6.06 -9.51 15.36
N LEU A 281 -5.50 -8.39 15.84
CA LEU A 281 -6.25 -7.16 16.06
C LEU A 281 -6.88 -6.59 14.78
N ILE A 282 -6.21 -6.71 13.62
CA ILE A 282 -6.80 -6.34 12.32
C ILE A 282 -8.07 -7.17 12.06
N LEU A 283 -7.97 -8.48 12.27
CA LEU A 283 -9.08 -9.42 12.07
C LEU A 283 -10.23 -9.20 13.06
N ILE A 284 -9.91 -8.95 14.33
CA ILE A 284 -10.89 -8.66 15.39
C ILE A 284 -11.67 -7.37 15.10
N ARG A 285 -10.98 -6.33 14.61
CA ARG A 285 -11.64 -5.07 14.22
C ARG A 285 -12.55 -5.26 13.01
N ARG A 286 -12.14 -6.06 12.01
CA ARG A 286 -13.03 -6.46 10.89
C ARG A 286 -14.25 -7.24 11.37
N ALA A 287 -14.07 -8.21 12.27
CA ALA A 287 -15.16 -8.99 12.85
C ALA A 287 -16.16 -8.10 13.60
N SER A 288 -15.66 -7.12 14.36
CA SER A 288 -16.49 -6.16 15.09
C SER A 288 -17.28 -5.26 14.14
N PHE A 289 -16.65 -4.75 13.08
CA PHE A 289 -17.32 -3.96 12.05
C PHE A 289 -18.46 -4.72 11.37
N LEU A 290 -18.28 -6.02 11.08
CA LEU A 290 -19.31 -6.84 10.45
C LEU A 290 -20.43 -7.23 11.42
N ARG A 291 -20.12 -7.42 12.70
CA ARG A 291 -21.14 -7.63 13.75
C ARG A 291 -22.11 -6.45 13.82
N ASP A 292 -21.62 -5.23 13.67
CA ASP A 292 -22.45 -4.02 13.65
C ASP A 292 -23.32 -3.92 12.37
N LYS A 293 -23.17 -4.86 11.44
CA LYS A 293 -23.98 -5.07 10.24
C LYS A 293 -24.77 -6.39 10.27
N ASP A 294 -25.13 -6.84 11.47
CA ASP A 294 -25.93 -8.05 11.71
C ASP A 294 -25.31 -9.34 11.16
N VAL A 295 -23.98 -9.39 11.03
CA VAL A 295 -23.24 -10.64 10.78
C VAL A 295 -22.98 -11.34 12.12
N ARG A 296 -22.96 -12.68 12.12
CA ARG A 296 -22.70 -13.46 13.35
C ARG A 296 -21.37 -13.07 14.00
N ARG A 297 -21.25 -13.34 15.30
CA ARG A 297 -19.99 -13.18 16.03
C ARG A 297 -18.98 -14.25 15.57
N PHE A 298 -17.77 -13.81 15.26
CA PHE A 298 -16.61 -14.68 14.99
C PHE A 298 -15.70 -14.75 16.22
N GLN A 299 -15.14 -15.94 16.48
CA GLN A 299 -14.17 -16.20 17.55
C GLN A 299 -12.76 -16.27 16.95
N VAL A 300 -12.22 -15.10 16.58
CA VAL A 300 -10.94 -14.99 15.85
C VAL A 300 -9.77 -15.58 16.65
N GLU A 301 -9.78 -15.46 17.97
CA GLU A 301 -8.68 -15.92 18.83
C GLU A 301 -8.80 -17.41 19.19
N GLU A 302 -10.03 -17.92 19.32
CA GLU A 302 -10.29 -19.26 19.83
C GLU A 302 -10.60 -20.30 18.75
N ASN A 303 -11.02 -19.86 17.56
CA ASN A 303 -11.45 -20.76 16.47
C ASN A 303 -10.60 -20.52 15.20
N PRO A 304 -9.71 -21.45 14.83
CA PRO A 304 -8.86 -21.32 13.64
C PRO A 304 -9.65 -21.14 12.34
N GLY A 305 -10.81 -21.78 12.21
CA GLY A 305 -11.68 -21.64 11.05
C GLY A 305 -12.28 -20.24 10.93
N ASP A 306 -12.77 -19.68 12.04
CA ASP A 306 -13.23 -18.29 12.08
C ASP A 306 -12.10 -17.30 11.78
N ARG A 307 -10.89 -17.56 12.28
CA ARG A 307 -9.71 -16.73 11.97
C ARG A 307 -9.34 -16.77 10.50
N ALA A 308 -9.29 -17.96 9.89
CA ALA A 308 -9.02 -18.14 8.46
C ALA A 308 -10.08 -17.45 7.60
N LEU A 309 -11.36 -17.65 7.93
CA LEU A 309 -12.47 -17.00 7.23
C LEU A 309 -12.42 -15.47 7.38
N MET A 310 -12.02 -14.95 8.54
CA MET A 310 -11.84 -13.51 8.73
C MET A 310 -10.69 -12.95 7.89
N ARG A 311 -9.61 -13.70 7.66
CA ARG A 311 -8.58 -13.31 6.69
C ARG A 311 -9.16 -13.23 5.27
N LEU A 312 -9.96 -14.21 4.86
CA LEU A 312 -10.65 -14.17 3.56
C LEU A 312 -11.60 -12.95 3.46
N PHE A 313 -12.30 -12.61 4.55
CA PHE A 313 -13.15 -11.42 4.59
C PHE A 313 -12.36 -10.13 4.41
N CYS A 314 -11.18 -10.01 5.03
CA CYS A 314 -10.30 -8.87 4.82
C CYS A 314 -9.81 -8.79 3.36
N MET A 315 -9.30 -9.90 2.80
CA MET A 315 -8.79 -9.93 1.42
C MET A 315 -9.91 -9.66 0.40
N GLY A 316 -11.10 -10.24 0.60
CA GLY A 316 -12.28 -10.00 -0.22
C GLY A 316 -12.96 -8.63 -0.05
N ASN A 317 -12.41 -7.78 0.82
CA ASN A 317 -13.00 -6.51 1.25
C ASN A 317 -14.49 -6.65 1.63
N VAL A 318 -14.80 -7.69 2.41
CA VAL A 318 -16.15 -7.96 2.90
C VAL A 318 -16.54 -6.87 3.89
N THR A 319 -17.48 -6.02 3.47
CA THR A 319 -17.95 -4.87 4.25
C THR A 319 -19.47 -4.82 4.41
N THR A 320 -20.21 -5.80 3.87
CA THR A 320 -21.67 -5.86 3.96
C THR A 320 -22.13 -7.23 4.45
N GLN A 321 -23.34 -7.30 5.00
CA GLN A 321 -23.93 -8.56 5.45
C GLN A 321 -24.08 -9.55 4.29
N GLU A 322 -24.55 -9.08 3.14
CA GLU A 322 -24.71 -9.89 1.92
C GLU A 322 -23.40 -10.55 1.49
N LYS A 323 -22.29 -9.78 1.41
CA LYS A 323 -20.98 -10.33 1.07
C LYS A 323 -20.47 -11.31 2.13
N ALA A 324 -20.74 -11.05 3.41
CA ALA A 324 -20.34 -11.96 4.48
C ALA A 324 -21.06 -13.31 4.36
N LEU A 325 -22.37 -13.30 4.10
CA LEU A 325 -23.16 -14.52 3.87
C LEU A 325 -22.65 -15.29 2.64
N LEU A 326 -22.37 -14.59 1.53
CA LEU A 326 -21.79 -15.20 0.33
C LEU A 326 -20.48 -15.95 0.63
N TYR A 327 -19.58 -15.36 1.41
CA TYR A 327 -18.34 -16.02 1.81
C TYR A 327 -18.57 -17.17 2.80
N GLU A 328 -19.51 -17.03 3.73
CA GLU A 328 -19.87 -18.12 4.65
C GLU A 328 -20.45 -19.33 3.91
N ASP A 329 -21.32 -19.09 2.93
CA ASP A 329 -21.93 -20.15 2.13
C ASP A 329 -20.88 -20.84 1.25
N ALA A 330 -19.99 -20.09 0.61
CA ALA A 330 -18.86 -20.67 -0.12
C ALA A 330 -17.95 -21.49 0.81
N TRP A 331 -17.61 -20.98 1.99
CA TRP A 331 -16.79 -21.68 2.97
C TRP A 331 -17.42 -22.98 3.48
N ARG A 332 -18.76 -23.01 3.62
CA ARG A 332 -19.50 -24.22 4.01
C ARG A 332 -19.60 -25.24 2.88
N ALA A 333 -19.64 -24.77 1.62
CA ALA A 333 -19.71 -25.60 0.43
C ALA A 333 -18.38 -26.29 0.07
N LEU A 334 -17.25 -25.79 0.59
CA LEU A 334 -15.95 -26.45 0.42
C LEU A 334 -15.91 -27.84 1.04
N GLU A 335 -15.26 -28.76 0.32
CA GLU A 335 -14.92 -30.08 0.84
C GLU A 335 -13.96 -29.98 2.04
N ASP A 336 -14.07 -30.93 2.99
CA ASP A 336 -13.26 -30.93 4.22
C ASP A 336 -11.75 -30.81 3.96
N PRO A 337 -11.13 -31.54 3.00
CA PRO A 337 -9.69 -31.43 2.77
C PRO A 337 -9.24 -30.04 2.32
N VAL A 338 -10.03 -29.37 1.48
CA VAL A 338 -9.74 -28.01 0.98
C VAL A 338 -9.92 -26.99 2.09
N ARG A 339 -11.00 -27.12 2.86
CA ARG A 339 -11.26 -26.25 4.01
C ARG A 339 -10.20 -26.38 5.10
N GLU A 340 -9.75 -27.60 5.40
CA GLU A 340 -8.66 -27.87 6.35
C GLU A 340 -7.33 -27.28 5.85
N THR A 341 -7.02 -27.45 4.57
CA THR A 341 -5.81 -26.88 3.95
C THR A 341 -5.79 -25.36 4.05
N LEU A 342 -6.88 -24.69 3.66
CA LEU A 342 -7.00 -23.24 3.79
C LEU A 342 -6.95 -22.80 5.25
N THR A 343 -7.64 -23.52 6.15
CA THR A 343 -7.61 -23.21 7.59
C THR A 343 -6.18 -23.27 8.11
N ASN A 344 -5.42 -24.30 7.79
CA ASN A 344 -4.04 -24.43 8.24
C ASN A 344 -3.16 -23.34 7.62
N ALA A 345 -3.16 -23.19 6.30
CA ALA A 345 -2.27 -22.28 5.59
C ALA A 345 -2.54 -20.79 5.94
N LEU A 346 -3.81 -20.40 6.08
CA LEU A 346 -4.18 -19.05 6.51
C LEU A 346 -3.90 -18.79 8.00
N ASN A 347 -3.60 -19.82 8.79
CA ASN A 347 -3.23 -19.64 10.20
C ASN A 347 -1.73 -19.64 10.48
N LEU A 348 -0.90 -19.88 9.46
CA LEU A 348 0.55 -19.80 9.58
C LEU A 348 1.01 -18.36 9.80
N ASP A 349 1.91 -18.18 10.77
CA ASP A 349 2.51 -16.88 11.07
C ASP A 349 3.59 -16.50 10.05
N GLY A 350 4.27 -17.50 9.51
CA GLY A 350 5.50 -17.35 8.74
C GLY A 350 6.70 -17.35 9.68
N ARG A 351 7.45 -18.46 9.68
CA ARG A 351 8.69 -18.60 10.44
C ARG A 351 9.62 -19.57 9.73
N ARG A 352 10.90 -19.56 10.10
CA ARG A 352 11.87 -20.49 9.53
C ARG A 352 11.42 -21.95 9.77
N GLY A 353 11.38 -22.74 8.69
CA GLY A 353 10.91 -24.14 8.71
C GLY A 353 9.39 -24.32 8.62
N GLU A 354 8.62 -23.23 8.73
CA GLU A 354 7.17 -23.21 8.52
C GLU A 354 6.80 -21.88 7.84
N PRO A 355 7.21 -21.70 6.56
CA PRO A 355 6.95 -20.47 5.84
C PRO A 355 5.45 -20.31 5.59
N ALA A 356 4.97 -19.07 5.66
CA ALA A 356 3.61 -18.75 5.24
C ALA A 356 3.60 -18.35 3.76
N VAL A 357 2.54 -18.71 3.03
CA VAL A 357 2.34 -18.24 1.66
C VAL A 357 1.59 -16.90 1.68
N GLN A 358 2.09 -15.93 0.91
CA GLN A 358 1.44 -14.65 0.64
C GLN A 358 0.97 -14.62 -0.82
N PRO A 359 -0.33 -14.78 -1.09
CA PRO A 359 -0.88 -14.77 -2.45
C PRO A 359 -1.08 -13.33 -2.94
N THR A 360 -0.02 -12.66 -3.40
CA THR A 360 -0.09 -11.25 -3.81
C THR A 360 -1.07 -11.05 -4.98
N TYR A 361 -1.89 -9.98 -4.91
CA TYR A 361 -3.03 -9.66 -5.76
C TYR A 361 -4.31 -10.47 -5.52
N ILE A 362 -4.34 -11.37 -4.52
CA ILE A 362 -5.58 -12.07 -4.19
C ILE A 362 -6.74 -11.14 -3.79
N PRO A 363 -6.53 -9.98 -3.13
CA PRO A 363 -7.64 -9.07 -2.82
C PRO A 363 -8.31 -8.52 -4.09
N ALA A 364 -7.52 -8.19 -5.10
CA ALA A 364 -8.03 -7.73 -6.39
C ALA A 364 -8.80 -8.85 -7.11
N LEU A 365 -8.31 -10.10 -7.04
CA LEU A 365 -8.96 -11.28 -7.61
C LEU A 365 -10.31 -11.56 -6.92
N LEU A 366 -10.32 -11.67 -5.59
CA LEU A 366 -11.53 -11.89 -4.81
C LEU A 366 -12.56 -10.76 -4.97
N GLY A 367 -12.10 -9.53 -5.20
CA GLY A 367 -12.96 -8.38 -5.47
C GLY A 367 -13.78 -8.49 -6.77
N ARG A 368 -13.39 -9.38 -7.71
CA ARG A 368 -14.15 -9.63 -8.95
C ARG A 368 -15.29 -10.63 -8.79
N ILE A 369 -15.24 -11.47 -7.75
CA ILE A 369 -16.17 -12.57 -7.58
C ILE A 369 -17.50 -12.08 -7.00
N GLN A 370 -18.62 -12.49 -7.62
CA GLN A 370 -19.97 -12.00 -7.26
C GLN A 370 -20.95 -13.11 -6.83
N ASP A 371 -20.61 -14.39 -7.02
CA ASP A 371 -21.49 -15.52 -6.65
C ASP A 371 -20.73 -16.62 -5.91
N VAL A 372 -21.51 -17.52 -5.29
CA VAL A 372 -21.00 -18.59 -4.42
C VAL A 372 -20.19 -19.63 -5.21
N ASN A 373 -20.61 -20.02 -6.42
CA ASN A 373 -19.93 -21.07 -7.18
C ASN A 373 -18.55 -20.59 -7.65
N ALA A 374 -18.49 -19.36 -8.18
CA ALA A 374 -17.23 -18.74 -8.56
C ALA A 374 -16.29 -18.55 -7.36
N LEU A 375 -16.84 -18.22 -6.18
CA LEU A 375 -16.03 -18.11 -4.96
C LEU A 375 -15.51 -19.46 -4.50
N VAL A 376 -16.32 -20.53 -4.56
CA VAL A 376 -15.86 -21.90 -4.25
C VAL A 376 -14.69 -22.27 -5.16
N CYS A 377 -14.81 -22.12 -6.48
CA CYS A 377 -13.73 -22.42 -7.42
C CYS A 377 -12.46 -21.58 -7.14
N THR A 378 -12.65 -20.30 -6.79
CA THR A 378 -11.55 -19.41 -6.41
C THR A 378 -10.86 -19.86 -5.12
N LEU A 379 -11.61 -20.34 -4.12
CA LEU A 379 -11.06 -20.86 -2.87
C LEU A 379 -10.36 -22.21 -3.07
N HIS A 380 -10.84 -23.06 -3.98
CA HIS A 380 -10.11 -24.26 -4.41
C HIS A 380 -8.75 -23.89 -5.00
N TYR A 381 -8.72 -22.95 -5.94
CA TYR A 381 -7.48 -22.45 -6.52
C TYR A 381 -6.55 -21.84 -5.46
N LEU A 382 -7.07 -21.00 -4.57
CA LEU A 382 -6.30 -20.44 -3.46
C LEU A 382 -5.71 -21.52 -2.56
N SER A 383 -6.45 -22.61 -2.31
CA SER A 383 -5.93 -23.75 -1.55
C SER A 383 -4.72 -24.39 -2.22
N GLN A 384 -4.71 -24.51 -3.55
CA GLN A 384 -3.56 -25.00 -4.32
C GLN A 384 -2.37 -24.04 -4.20
N VAL A 385 -2.61 -22.74 -4.40
CA VAL A 385 -1.57 -21.69 -4.27
C VAL A 385 -0.92 -21.72 -2.88
N MET A 386 -1.74 -21.83 -1.84
CA MET A 386 -1.31 -21.78 -0.44
C MET A 386 -0.61 -23.07 0.04
N SER A 387 -0.75 -24.18 -0.68
CA SER A 387 -0.17 -25.48 -0.31
C SER A 387 1.00 -25.93 -1.20
N ALA A 388 1.35 -25.14 -2.22
CA ALA A 388 2.45 -25.45 -3.11
C ALA A 388 3.83 -25.38 -2.41
N THR A 389 4.68 -26.36 -2.72
CA THR A 389 5.95 -26.66 -2.00
C THR A 389 7.20 -26.57 -2.89
N ASP A 390 7.10 -25.95 -4.07
CA ASP A 390 8.19 -25.74 -5.04
C ASP A 390 9.33 -24.84 -4.55
N THR A 391 9.20 -24.20 -3.38
CA THR A 391 10.28 -23.40 -2.77
C THR A 391 10.95 -24.18 -1.64
N GLU A 392 12.19 -24.63 -1.87
CA GLU A 392 12.97 -25.41 -0.89
C GLU A 392 13.92 -24.55 -0.02
N ASP A 393 13.83 -23.21 -0.07
CA ASP A 393 14.73 -22.35 0.70
C ASP A 393 14.51 -22.52 2.22
N PRO A 394 15.47 -23.08 2.97
CA PRO A 394 15.32 -23.34 4.40
C PRO A 394 15.31 -22.07 5.25
N SER A 395 15.68 -20.91 4.67
CA SER A 395 15.63 -19.61 5.32
C SER A 395 14.29 -18.90 5.12
N ALA A 396 13.43 -19.39 4.22
CA ALA A 396 12.16 -18.77 3.91
C ALA A 396 11.26 -18.67 5.16
N VAL A 397 10.71 -17.46 5.34
CA VAL A 397 9.73 -17.12 6.38
C VAL A 397 8.38 -16.83 5.73
N VAL A 398 8.41 -16.20 4.55
CA VAL A 398 7.24 -15.95 3.71
C VAL A 398 7.61 -16.27 2.26
N ILE A 399 6.72 -16.98 1.57
CA ILE A 399 6.80 -17.27 0.14
C ILE A 399 5.71 -16.46 -0.54
N GLU A 400 6.11 -15.50 -1.36
CA GLU A 400 5.21 -14.70 -2.17
C GLU A 400 4.86 -15.44 -3.46
N ARG A 401 3.57 -15.47 -3.80
CA ARG A 401 3.07 -15.96 -5.10
C ARG A 401 2.14 -14.94 -5.70
N SER A 402 2.57 -14.32 -6.81
CA SER A 402 1.75 -13.33 -7.50
C SER A 402 0.66 -13.99 -8.33
N VAL A 403 -0.60 -13.79 -7.98
CA VAL A 403 -1.76 -14.25 -8.76
C VAL A 403 -2.19 -13.21 -9.82
N TYR A 404 -1.35 -12.22 -10.11
CA TYR A 404 -1.67 -11.14 -11.04
C TYR A 404 -1.97 -11.63 -12.46
N SER A 405 -1.15 -12.53 -12.99
CA SER A 405 -1.37 -13.13 -14.31
C SER A 405 -2.69 -13.89 -14.34
N VAL A 406 -3.01 -14.61 -13.26
CA VAL A 406 -4.24 -15.40 -13.15
C VAL A 406 -5.48 -14.50 -13.14
N LEU A 407 -5.42 -13.40 -12.38
CA LEU A 407 -6.43 -12.36 -12.39
C LEU A 407 -6.67 -11.83 -13.82
N LYS A 408 -5.60 -11.45 -14.53
CA LYS A 408 -5.70 -10.82 -15.85
C LYS A 408 -6.09 -11.77 -16.97
N GLN A 409 -5.63 -13.01 -16.92
CA GLN A 409 -5.84 -13.97 -18.01
C GLN A 409 -7.13 -14.78 -17.85
N PHE A 410 -7.46 -15.18 -16.62
CA PHE A 410 -8.58 -16.08 -16.37
C PHE A 410 -9.76 -15.36 -15.72
N VAL A 411 -9.56 -14.69 -14.58
CA VAL A 411 -10.68 -14.13 -13.79
C VAL A 411 -11.35 -12.93 -14.46
N GLU A 412 -10.60 -12.09 -15.18
CA GLU A 412 -11.15 -10.98 -15.97
C GLU A 412 -11.70 -11.43 -17.36
N SER A 413 -11.65 -12.73 -17.68
CA SER A 413 -12.11 -13.26 -18.96
C SER A 413 -13.63 -13.55 -18.97
N GLU A 414 -14.23 -13.56 -20.16
CA GLU A 414 -15.63 -14.00 -20.35
C GLU A 414 -15.79 -15.48 -20.00
N GLU A 415 -14.77 -16.31 -20.26
CA GLU A 415 -14.80 -17.75 -19.99
C GLU A 415 -15.01 -18.05 -18.51
N PHE A 416 -14.38 -17.28 -17.61
CA PHE A 416 -14.60 -17.44 -16.17
C PHE A 416 -16.02 -17.09 -15.72
N GLN A 417 -16.70 -16.16 -16.40
CA GLN A 417 -18.10 -15.83 -16.10
C GLN A 417 -19.05 -16.97 -16.49
N GLU A 418 -18.69 -17.75 -17.51
CA GLU A 418 -19.46 -18.89 -17.98
C GLU A 418 -19.12 -20.19 -17.23
N ASP A 419 -17.84 -20.42 -16.93
CA ASP A 419 -17.32 -21.61 -16.26
C ASP A 419 -16.18 -21.25 -15.26
N PRO A 420 -16.50 -20.99 -13.99
CA PRO A 420 -15.50 -20.71 -12.98
C PRO A 420 -14.53 -21.87 -12.68
N THR A 421 -14.86 -23.10 -13.09
CA THR A 421 -14.01 -24.28 -12.87
C THR A 421 -12.72 -24.25 -13.69
N ILE A 422 -12.59 -23.31 -14.63
CA ILE A 422 -11.34 -23.07 -15.34
C ILE A 422 -10.15 -22.87 -14.39
N LEU A 423 -10.36 -22.23 -13.23
CA LEU A 423 -9.32 -22.01 -12.23
C LEU A 423 -8.75 -23.31 -11.65
N GLU A 424 -9.48 -24.41 -11.67
CA GLU A 424 -9.00 -25.72 -11.20
C GLU A 424 -7.89 -26.30 -12.10
N ARG A 425 -7.74 -25.76 -13.31
CA ARG A 425 -6.76 -26.20 -14.32
C ARG A 425 -5.61 -25.22 -14.50
N VAL A 426 -5.62 -24.10 -13.77
CA VAL A 426 -4.59 -23.07 -13.87
C VAL A 426 -3.41 -23.46 -12.99
N ASP A 427 -2.20 -23.37 -13.54
CA ASP A 427 -0.98 -23.65 -12.79
C ASP A 427 -0.80 -22.66 -11.62
N VAL A 428 -0.21 -23.15 -10.54
CA VAL A 428 0.16 -22.32 -9.40
C VAL A 428 1.36 -21.45 -9.81
N PRO A 429 1.33 -20.11 -9.58
CA PRO A 429 2.46 -19.24 -9.85
C PRO A 429 3.68 -19.62 -9.02
N ASP A 430 4.88 -19.45 -9.59
CA ASP A 430 6.15 -19.72 -8.90
C ASP A 430 6.26 -18.94 -7.58
N GLY A 431 6.85 -19.58 -6.58
CA GLY A 431 7.13 -18.98 -5.28
C GLY A 431 8.43 -18.17 -5.27
N VAL A 432 8.37 -16.95 -4.74
CA VAL A 432 9.55 -16.11 -4.49
C VAL A 432 9.68 -15.86 -2.99
N VAL A 433 10.88 -16.01 -2.44
CA VAL A 433 11.11 -15.69 -1.02
C VAL A 433 10.94 -14.19 -0.81
N ALA A 434 9.96 -13.81 0.00
CA ALA A 434 9.69 -12.41 0.26
C ALA A 434 10.86 -11.78 1.04
N LEU A 435 11.15 -10.51 0.73
CA LEU A 435 12.07 -9.69 1.52
C LEU A 435 11.47 -9.44 2.90
N THR A 436 11.87 -10.26 3.87
CA THR A 436 11.49 -10.07 5.27
C THR A 436 12.70 -9.67 6.10
N THR A 437 12.47 -8.92 7.18
CA THR A 437 13.53 -8.60 8.15
C THR A 437 14.06 -9.83 8.91
N ALA A 438 13.38 -10.97 8.83
CA ALA A 438 13.80 -12.26 9.37
C ALA A 438 14.76 -13.02 8.44
N SER A 439 14.91 -12.58 7.19
CA SER A 439 15.84 -13.11 6.18
C SER A 439 17.23 -12.42 6.22
N VAL A 440 17.42 -11.43 7.11
CA VAL A 440 18.69 -10.67 7.29
C VAL A 440 19.26 -10.87 8.67
#